data_AF-W7C903-F1
#
_entry.id   AF-W7C903-F1
#
_cell.length_a   1.000
_cell.length_b   1.000
_cell.length_c   1.000
_cell.angle_alpha   90.00
_cell.angle_beta   90.00
_cell.angle_gamma   90.00
#
_symmetry.space_group_name_H-M   'P 1'
#
loop_
_entity.id
_entity.type
_entity.pdbx_description
1 polymer ?
#
loop_
_entity_poly.entity_id
_entity_poly.type
_entity_poly.pdbx_seq_one_letter_code
_entity_poly.pdbx_strand_id
1 'polypeptide(L)'
;MNELLLLLEVSKQALHQPLLELKEKGYIVMEPSAKDKRVRCVFLTEAGAAIEAELGEAQRRQMAAALSASDDPEGKVWTHILEQYAKERPGLAFFK
;
A
#
# COMPACT_ATOMS: atom_id res chain seq x y z
N MET A 1 7.79 -7.69 -8.27
CA MET A 1 8.73 -6.83 -7.50
C MET A 1 8.95 -5.47 -8.15
N ASN A 2 9.35 -5.38 -9.43
CA ASN A 2 9.55 -4.07 -10.09
C ASN A 2 8.30 -3.17 -10.04
N GLU A 3 7.11 -3.77 -10.23
CA GLU A 3 5.84 -3.05 -10.10
C GLU A 3 5.63 -2.47 -8.70
N LEU A 4 5.95 -3.22 -7.64
CA LEU A 4 5.84 -2.74 -6.26
C LEU A 4 6.80 -1.58 -5.97
N LEU A 5 8.01 -1.59 -6.54
CA LEU A 5 8.97 -0.49 -6.40
C LEU A 5 8.51 0.78 -7.13
N LEU A 6 7.93 0.62 -8.33
CA LEU A 6 7.34 1.72 -9.08
C LEU A 6 6.11 2.28 -8.36
N LEU A 7 5.27 1.41 -7.82
CA LEU A 7 4.07 1.78 -7.08
C LEU A 7 4.38 2.57 -5.81
N LEU A 8 5.34 2.08 -5.02
CA LEU A 8 5.72 2.69 -3.75
C LEU A 8 6.73 3.84 -3.92
N GLU A 9 7.29 4.01 -5.12
CA GLU A 9 8.32 5.01 -5.45
C GLU A 9 9.57 4.90 -4.55
N VAL A 10 9.94 3.67 -4.21
CA VAL A 10 11.09 3.37 -3.34
C VAL A 10 12.18 2.59 -4.08
N SER A 11 13.41 2.67 -3.57
CA SER A 11 14.52 1.86 -4.05
C SER A 11 14.40 0.40 -3.60
N LYS A 12 15.10 -0.49 -4.31
CA LYS A 12 15.20 -1.91 -3.93
C LYS A 12 15.75 -2.08 -2.51
N GLN A 13 16.71 -1.24 -2.15
CA GLN A 13 17.37 -1.26 -0.85
C GLN A 13 16.41 -0.85 0.27
N ALA A 14 15.57 0.16 0.03
CA ALA A 14 14.58 0.62 1.01
C ALA A 14 13.48 -0.43 1.25
N LEU A 15 13.12 -1.20 0.23
CA LEU A 15 12.05 -2.21 0.34
C LEU A 15 12.54 -3.57 0.88
N HIS A 16 13.84 -3.86 0.81
CA HIS A 16 14.38 -5.17 1.19
C HIS A 16 14.10 -5.52 2.66
N GLN A 17 14.47 -4.62 3.58
CA GLN A 17 14.35 -4.87 5.02
C GLN A 17 12.87 -5.01 5.46
N PRO A 18 11.95 -4.11 5.05
CA PRO A 18 10.52 -4.27 5.35
C PRO A 18 9.92 -5.60 4.85
N LEU A 19 10.27 -6.03 3.64
CA LEU A 19 9.76 -7.31 3.11
C LEU A 19 10.30 -8.51 3.88
N LEU A 20 11.55 -8.46 4.33
CA LEU A 20 12.12 -9.52 5.15
C LEU A 20 11.38 -9.61 6.48
N GLU A 21 11.17 -8.49 7.16
CA GLU A 21 10.45 -8.44 8.44
C GLU A 21 9.00 -8.91 8.31
N LEU A 22 8.29 -8.48 7.26
CA LEU A 22 6.92 -8.93 7.00
C LEU A 22 6.85 -10.44 6.72
N LYS A 23 7.85 -10.98 6.04
CA LYS A 23 7.95 -12.42 5.77
C LYS A 23 8.26 -13.20 7.04
N GLU A 24 9.21 -12.73 7.86
CA GLU A 24 9.58 -13.36 9.13
C GLU A 24 8.42 -13.39 10.12
N LYS A 25 7.59 -12.34 10.13
CA LYS A 25 6.34 -12.29 10.89
C LYS A 25 5.21 -13.14 10.30
N GLY A 26 5.41 -13.74 9.13
CA GLY A 26 4.42 -14.58 8.46
C GLY A 26 3.25 -13.82 7.84
N TYR A 27 3.38 -12.50 7.61
CA TYR A 27 2.31 -11.67 7.02
C TYR A 27 2.33 -11.66 5.49
N ILE A 28 3.46 -11.97 4.88
CA ILE A 28 3.57 -12.09 3.42
C ILE A 28 4.24 -13.39 3.01
N VAL A 29 3.90 -13.84 1.80
CA VAL A 29 4.62 -14.88 1.07
C VAL A 29 5.19 -14.30 -0.22
N MET A 30 6.35 -14.82 -0.62
CA MET A 30 7.01 -14.43 -1.88
C MET A 30 7.19 -15.64 -2.77
N GLU A 31 6.54 -15.64 -3.93
CA GLU A 31 6.53 -16.75 -4.87
C GLU A 31 7.12 -16.33 -6.22
N PRO A 32 7.77 -17.26 -6.97
CA PRO A 32 8.16 -16.96 -8.34
C PRO A 32 6.91 -16.79 -9.22
N SER A 33 6.94 -15.83 -10.15
CA SER A 33 5.86 -15.67 -11.12
C SER A 33 5.74 -16.91 -12.01
N ALA A 34 4.51 -17.31 -12.32
CA ALA A 34 4.22 -18.40 -13.24
C ALA A 34 4.72 -18.11 -14.68
N LYS A 35 4.80 -16.82 -15.06
CA LYS A 35 5.24 -16.39 -16.40
C LYS A 35 6.76 -16.26 -16.51
N ASP A 36 7.43 -15.79 -15.47
CA ASP A 36 8.89 -15.68 -15.42
C ASP A 36 9.38 -15.94 -13.99
N LYS A 37 10.09 -17.06 -13.79
CA LYS A 37 10.60 -17.48 -12.48
C LYS A 37 11.63 -16.53 -11.87
N ARG A 38 12.20 -15.62 -12.66
CA ARG A 38 13.10 -14.54 -12.17
C ARG A 38 12.34 -13.43 -11.46
N VAL A 39 11.03 -13.31 -11.71
CA VAL A 39 10.17 -12.33 -11.07
C VAL A 39 9.61 -12.92 -9.78
N ARG A 40 9.71 -12.16 -8.69
CA ARG A 40 9.03 -12.46 -7.42
C ARG A 40 7.74 -11.66 -7.31
N CYS A 41 6.66 -12.35 -7.00
CA CYS A 41 5.38 -11.79 -6.60
C CYS A 41 5.25 -11.86 -5.08
N VAL A 42 4.61 -10.86 -4.49
CA VAL A 42 4.39 -10.75 -3.05
C VAL A 42 2.89 -10.84 -2.81
N PHE A 43 2.48 -11.66 -1.86
CA PHE A 43 1.08 -11.84 -1.50
C PHE A 43 0.93 -11.77 0.02
N LEU A 44 -0.21 -11.27 0.49
CA LEU A 44 -0.57 -11.38 1.90
C LEU A 44 -0.90 -12.84 2.23
N THR A 45 -0.50 -13.27 3.42
CA THR A 45 -1.04 -14.48 4.03
C THR A 45 -2.39 -14.18 4.67
N GLU A 46 -3.07 -15.20 5.17
CA GLU A 46 -4.29 -15.00 5.96
C GLU A 46 -4.04 -14.12 7.19
N ALA A 47 -2.94 -14.37 7.93
CA ALA A 47 -2.52 -13.53 9.05
C ALA A 47 -2.19 -12.10 8.61
N GLY A 48 -1.56 -11.93 7.45
CA GLY A 48 -1.27 -10.63 6.86
C GLY A 48 -2.53 -9.85 6.47
N ALA A 49 -3.53 -10.52 5.92
CA ALA A 49 -4.81 -9.91 5.58
C ALA A 49 -5.59 -9.50 6.84
N ALA A 50 -5.55 -10.31 7.90
CA ALA A 50 -6.21 -10.00 9.16
C ALA A 50 -5.63 -8.73 9.81
N ILE A 51 -4.30 -8.61 9.88
CA ILE A 51 -3.66 -7.42 10.46
C ILE A 51 -3.82 -6.17 9.56
N GLU A 52 -3.79 -6.33 8.24
CA GLU A 52 -4.06 -5.22 7.31
C GLU A 52 -5.48 -4.69 7.51
N ALA A 53 -6.47 -5.57 7.64
CA ALA A 53 -7.86 -5.18 7.87
C ALA A 53 -8.04 -4.44 9.20
N GLU A 54 -7.44 -4.94 10.29
CA GLU A 54 -7.48 -4.30 11.61
C GLU A 54 -6.85 -2.90 11.59
N LEU A 55 -5.63 -2.80 11.03
CA LEU A 55 -4.92 -1.53 10.92
C LEU A 55 -5.66 -0.55 10.00
N GLY A 56 -6.18 -1.04 8.88
CA GLY A 56 -6.95 -0.25 7.93
C GLY A 56 -8.25 0.29 8.53
N GLU A 57 -8.94 -0.51 9.35
CA GLU A 57 -10.13 -0.05 10.07
C GLU A 57 -9.79 1.03 11.09
N ALA A 58 -8.75 0.82 11.89
CA ALA A 58 -8.28 1.82 12.85
C ALA A 58 -7.91 3.14 12.15
N GLN A 59 -7.19 3.07 11.03
CA GLN A 59 -6.80 4.23 10.24
C GLN A 59 -8.02 4.95 9.63
N ARG A 60 -8.95 4.22 9.02
CA ARG A 60 -10.19 4.80 8.48
C ARG A 60 -11.01 5.51 9.56
N ARG A 61 -11.10 4.92 10.75
CA ARG A 61 -11.81 5.53 11.89
C ARG A 61 -11.13 6.83 12.34
N GLN A 62 -9.81 6.84 12.44
CA GLN A 62 -9.04 8.03 12.77
C GLN A 62 -9.21 9.14 11.72
N MET A 63 -9.12 8.78 10.43
CA MET A 63 -9.32 9.73 9.33
C MET A 63 -10.74 10.29 9.32
N ALA A 64 -11.75 9.46 9.51
CA ALA A 64 -13.15 9.89 9.58
C ALA A 64 -13.38 10.89 10.74
N ALA A 65 -12.79 10.62 11.91
CA ALA A 65 -12.85 11.56 13.04
C ALA A 65 -12.17 12.89 12.72
N ALA A 66 -10.98 12.85 12.10
CA ALA A 66 -10.24 14.05 11.71
C ALA A 66 -11.00 14.89 10.67
N LEU A 67 -11.53 14.25 9.62
CA LEU A 67 -12.34 14.91 8.60
C LEU A 67 -13.60 15.51 9.20
N SER A 68 -14.32 14.75 10.04
CA SER A 68 -15.54 15.23 10.70
C SER A 68 -15.32 16.44 11.61
N ALA A 69 -14.11 16.63 12.14
CA ALA A 69 -13.73 17.77 12.96
C ALA A 69 -13.13 18.94 12.16
N SER A 70 -13.03 18.80 10.84
CA SER A 70 -12.49 19.81 9.92
C SER A 70 -13.59 20.56 9.16
N ASP A 71 -13.19 21.54 8.35
CA ASP A 71 -14.09 22.24 7.42
C ASP A 71 -14.46 21.41 6.17
N ASP A 72 -13.98 20.16 6.07
CA ASP A 72 -14.29 19.21 5.00
C ASP A 72 -14.74 17.84 5.57
N PRO A 73 -15.91 17.77 6.23
CA PRO A 73 -16.40 16.56 6.89
C PRO A 73 -16.66 15.39 5.94
N GLU A 74 -16.93 15.68 4.67
CA GLU A 74 -17.10 14.67 3.62
C GLU A 74 -15.77 14.28 2.95
N GLY A 75 -14.67 14.98 3.24
CA GLY A 75 -13.35 14.73 2.67
C GLY A 75 -13.22 15.02 1.17
N LYS A 76 -14.13 15.81 0.59
CA LYS A 76 -14.18 16.09 -0.86
C LYS A 76 -13.00 16.94 -1.30
N VAL A 77 -12.68 17.99 -0.55
CA VAL A 77 -11.57 18.89 -0.84
C VAL A 77 -10.25 18.16 -0.63
N TRP A 78 -10.11 17.43 0.47
CA TRP A 78 -8.93 16.62 0.77
C TRP A 78 -8.66 15.58 -0.32
N THR A 79 -9.68 14.81 -0.70
CA THR A 79 -9.57 13.79 -1.75
C THR A 79 -9.17 14.43 -3.08
N HIS A 80 -9.80 15.55 -3.46
CA HIS A 80 -9.45 16.24 -4.70
C HIS A 80 -7.99 16.71 -4.74
N ILE A 81 -7.48 17.26 -3.63
CA ILE A 81 -6.08 17.67 -3.51
C ILE A 81 -5.16 16.47 -3.69
N LEU A 82 -5.45 15.34 -3.02
CA LEU A 82 -4.66 14.12 -3.15
C LEU A 82 -4.68 13.55 -4.57
N GLU A 83 -5.83 13.59 -5.24
CA GLU A 83 -5.93 13.18 -6.65
C GLU A 83 -5.08 14.05 -7.55
N GLN A 84 -5.12 15.39 -7.39
CA GLN A 84 -4.26 16.29 -8.17
C GLN A 84 -2.78 16.01 -7.89
N TYR A 85 -2.43 15.78 -6.62
CA TYR A 85 -1.06 15.48 -6.21
C TYR A 85 -0.57 14.14 -6.76
N ALA A 86 -1.44 13.14 -6.86
CA ALA A 86 -1.09 11.81 -7.38
C ALA A 86 -0.90 11.78 -8.90
N LYS A 87 -1.41 12.76 -9.67
CA LYS A 87 -1.29 12.78 -11.14
C LYS A 87 0.14 12.73 -11.66
N GLU A 88 1.06 13.35 -10.93
CA GLU A 88 2.48 13.43 -11.29
C GLU A 88 3.28 12.19 -10.84
N ARG A 89 2.63 11.24 -10.13
CA ARG A 89 3.28 10.06 -9.55
C ARG A 89 3.25 8.86 -10.51
N PRO A 90 4.41 8.28 -10.87
CA PRO A 90 4.49 7.07 -11.68
C PRO A 90 3.59 5.92 -11.22
N GLY A 91 3.40 5.77 -9.90
CA GLY A 91 2.58 4.72 -9.31
C GLY A 91 1.08 4.81 -9.67
N LEU A 92 0.58 5.97 -10.08
CA LEU A 92 -0.83 6.15 -10.43
C LEU A 92 -1.27 5.28 -11.61
N ALA A 93 -0.34 4.90 -12.50
CA ALA A 93 -0.64 4.05 -13.66
C ALA A 93 -1.17 2.65 -13.28
N PHE A 94 -0.94 2.19 -12.04
CA PHE A 94 -1.43 0.89 -11.56
C PHE A 94 -2.89 0.91 -11.08
N PHE A 95 -3.51 2.08 -10.94
CA PHE A 95 -4.87 2.25 -10.42
C PHE A 95 -5.88 2.79 -11.44
N LYS A 96 -5.47 2.90 -12.71
CA LYS A 96 -6.32 3.34 -13.83
C LYS A 96 -6.98 2.18 -14.56
#